data_AF-A0A9E3X9P1-F1
#
_entry.id   AF-A0A9E3X9P1-F1
#
_cell.length_a   1.000
_cell.length_b   1.000
_cell.length_c   1.000
_cell.angle_alpha   90.00
_cell.angle_beta   90.00
_cell.angle_gamma   90.00
#
_symmetry.space_group_name_H-M   'P 1'
#
loop_
_entity.id
_entity.type
_entity.pdbx_description
1 polymer ?
#
loop_
_entity_poly.entity_id
_entity_poly.type
_entity_poly.pdbx_seq_one_letter_code
_entity_poly.pdbx_strand_id
1 'polypeptide(L)' 'MKISVQGATVTSPIIHSTYFVLIDANARIRGYFNSNEPEALEKLKTDVNMLQREM' A
#
# COMPACT_ATOMS: atom_id res chain seq x y z
N MET A 1 9.02 -34.06 17.85
CA MET A 1 9.34 -33.36 16.58
C MET A 1 9.52 -31.89 16.91
N LYS A 2 10.75 -31.37 16.93
CA LYS A 2 11.05 -29.94 17.16
C LYS A 2 11.32 -29.31 15.81
N ILE A 3 10.45 -28.41 15.36
CA ILE A 3 10.72 -27.61 14.16
C ILE A 3 11.69 -26.50 14.58
N SER A 4 12.94 -26.62 14.13
CA SER A 4 13.94 -25.56 14.26
C SER A 4 13.67 -24.51 13.20
N VAL A 5 13.22 -23.32 13.61
CA VAL A 5 13.13 -22.17 12.70
C VAL A 5 14.52 -21.58 12.53
N GLN A 6 15.22 -21.98 11.47
CA GLN A 6 16.42 -21.30 11.03
C GLN A 6 15.97 -19.91 10.52
N GLY A 7 16.24 -18.86 11.30
CA GLY A 7 15.97 -17.49 10.88
C GLY A 7 16.73 -17.21 9.59
N ALA A 8 16.00 -17.04 8.49
CA ALA A 8 16.58 -16.63 7.23
C ALA A 8 17.18 -15.23 7.43
N THR A 9 18.50 -15.15 7.49
CA THR A 9 19.24 -13.89 7.43
C THR A 9 18.96 -13.28 6.06
N VAL A 10 18.12 -12.24 6.03
CA VAL A 10 17.78 -11.50 4.81
C VAL A 10 19.08 -10.90 4.28
N THR A 11 19.69 -11.55 3.29
CA THR A 11 21.04 -11.20 2.80
C THR A 11 20.98 -10.15 1.70
N SER A 12 19.79 -9.65 1.36
CA SER A 12 19.59 -8.63 0.33
C SER A 12 18.39 -7.74 0.68
N PRO A 13 18.48 -6.41 0.50
CA PRO A 13 17.35 -5.53 0.74
C PRO A 13 16.19 -5.87 -0.20
N ILE A 14 14.98 -5.97 0.35
CA ILE A 14 13.77 -6.13 -0.46
C ILE A 14 13.49 -4.79 -1.14
N ILE A 15 13.83 -4.68 -2.42
CA ILE A 15 13.52 -3.50 -3.22
C ILE A 15 12.04 -3.56 -3.59
N HIS A 16 11.25 -2.64 -3.05
CA HIS A 16 9.82 -2.53 -3.32
C HIS A 16 9.43 -1.06 -3.48
N SER A 17 8.35 -0.82 -4.21
CA SER A 17 7.76 0.52 -4.31
C SER A 17 7.16 0.92 -2.96
N THR A 18 7.31 2.20 -2.62
CA THR A 18 6.65 2.81 -1.47
C THR A 18 5.29 3.39 -1.84
N TYR A 19 4.83 3.22 -3.08
CA TYR A 19 3.56 3.81 -3.52
C TYR A 19 2.38 2.86 -3.34
N PHE A 20 1.31 3.37 -2.73
CA PHE A 20 -0.04 2.83 -2.84
C PHE A 20 -0.72 3.34 -4.12
N VAL A 21 -1.59 2.52 -4.70
CA VAL A 21 -2.40 2.86 -5.87
C VAL A 21 -3.86 2.71 -5.51
N LEU A 22 -4.66 3.77 -5.69
CA LEU A 22 -6.11 3.71 -5.50
C LEU A 22 -6.78 3.37 -6.83
N ILE A 23 -7.58 2.31 -6.84
CA ILE A 23 -8.32 1.83 -8.00
C ILE A 23 -9.80 1.82 -7.65
N ASP A 24 -10.67 2.36 -8.51
CA ASP A 24 -12.12 2.38 -8.29
C ASP A 24 -12.83 1.11 -8.84
N ALA A 25 -14.14 1.04 -8.63
CA ALA A 25 -14.98 -0.10 -9.04
C ALA A 25 -15.01 -0.34 -10.58
N ASN A 26 -14.62 0.66 -11.37
CA ASN A 26 -14.52 0.56 -12.83
C ASN A 26 -13.09 0.21 -13.29
N ALA A 27 -12.25 -0.26 -12.37
CA ALA A 27 -10.84 -0.55 -12.58
C ALA A 27 -10.02 0.67 -13.05
N ARG A 28 -10.43 1.89 -12.70
CA ARG A 28 -9.69 3.11 -13.02
C ARG A 28 -8.76 3.50 -11.90
N ILE A 29 -7.52 3.85 -12.24
CA ILE A 29 -6.56 4.41 -11.29
C ILE A 29 -7.01 5.84 -10.94
N ARG A 30 -7.19 6.09 -9.65
CA ARG A 30 -7.63 7.39 -9.10
C ARG A 30 -6.49 8.18 -8.48
N GLY A 31 -5.37 7.53 -8.17
CA GLY A 31 -4.17 8.20 -7.66
C GLY A 31 -3.07 7.25 -7.22
N TYR A 32 -1.90 7.85 -6.99
CA TYR A 32 -0.71 7.22 -6.42
C TYR A 32 -0.31 7.97 -5.15
N PHE A 33 0.06 7.25 -4.09
CA PHE A 33 0.30 7.84 -2.77
C PHE A 33 1.56 7.25 -2.16
N ASN A 34 2.55 8.08 -1.86
CA ASN A 34 3.80 7.62 -1.25
C ASN A 34 3.59 7.28 0.23
N SER A 35 3.88 6.04 0.63
CA SER A 35 3.72 5.54 2.00
C SER A 35 4.64 6.23 3.00
N ASN A 36 5.72 6.87 2.53
CA ASN A 36 6.66 7.60 3.38
C ASN A 36 6.21 9.05 3.65
N GLU A 37 5.13 9.51 3.02
CA GLU A 37 4.60 10.87 3.15
C GLU A 37 3.28 10.85 3.90
N PRO A 38 3.23 11.32 5.17
CA PRO A 38 2.00 11.30 5.97
C PRO A 38 0.82 12.02 5.31
N GLU A 39 1.09 13.14 4.63
CA GLU A 39 0.06 13.92 3.91
C GLU A 39 -0.56 13.13 2.75
N ALA A 40 0.23 12.28 2.08
CA ALA A 40 -0.28 11.40 1.02
C ALA A 40 -1.23 10.34 1.59
N LEU A 41 -0.99 9.85 2.81
CA LEU A 41 -1.88 8.90 3.48
C LEU A 41 -3.20 9.56 3.92
N GLU A 42 -3.16 10.80 4.41
CA GLU A 42 -4.40 11.55 4.73
C GLU A 42 -5.20 11.87 3.47
N LYS A 43 -4.52 12.20 2.37
CA LYS A 43 -5.18 12.35 1.06
C LYS A 43 -5.80 11.04 0.60
N LEU A 44 -5.08 9.92 0.71
CA LEU A 44 -5.60 8.59 0.33
C LEU A 44 -6.89 8.26 1.09
N LYS A 45 -6.93 8.48 2.41
CA LYS A 45 -8.14 8.26 3.23
C LYS A 45 -9.31 9.13 2.74
N THR A 46 -9.03 10.40 2.45
CA THR A 46 -10.02 11.35 1.95
C THR A 46 -10.58 10.90 0.59
N ASP A 47 -9.70 10.55 -0.34
CA ASP A 47 -10.09 10.09 -1.69
C ASP A 47 -10.94 8.81 -1.61
N VAL A 48 -10.56 7.84 -0.76
CA VAL A 48 -11.37 6.61 -0.54
C VAL A 48 -12.77 6.95 -0.04
N ASN A 49 -12.90 7.86 0.92
CA ASN A 49 -14.20 8.29 1.44
C ASN A 49 -15.05 9.01 0.38
N MET A 50 -14.43 9.74 -0.55
CA MET A 50 -15.14 10.34 -1.68
C MET A 50 -15.64 9.26 -2.65
N LEU A 51 -14.79 8.29 -3.01
CA LEU A 51 -15.17 7.19 -3.91
C LEU A 51 -16.36 6.40 -3.39
N GLN A 52 -16.42 6.15 -2.08
CA GLN A 52 -17.56 5.44 -1.47
C GLN A 52 -18.89 6.18 -1.64
N ARG A 53 -18.88 7.51 -1.85
CA ARG A 53 -20.09 8.32 -2.08
C ARG A 53 -20.46 8.44 -3.56
N GLU A 54 -19.55 8.09 -4.47
CA GLU A 54 -19.80 8.07 -5.92
C GLU A 54 -20.56 6.80 -6.37
N MET A 55 -20.65 5.78 -5.50
CA MET A 55 -21.36 4.52 -5.71
C MET A 55 -22.80 4.58 -5.22
#